data_AF-A0A929UMR5-F1
#
_entry.id   AF-A0A929UMR5-F1
#
_cell.length_a   1.000
_cell.length_b   1.000
_cell.length_c   1.000
_cell.angle_alpha   90.00
_cell.angle_beta   90.00
_cell.angle_gamma   90.00
#
_symmetry.space_group_name_H-M   'P 1'
#
loop_
_entity.id
_entity.type
_entity.pdbx_description
1 polymer ?
#
loop_
_entity_poly.entity_id
_entity_poly.type
_entity_poly.pdbx_seq_one_letter_code
_entity_poly.pdbx_strand_id
1 'polypeptide(L)' 'ECGGAVINGASFFRSFEMPFGGYKFSGIGTEGVMSTFDEMTHTKTIVLKNIL' A
#
# COMPACT_ATOMS: atom_id res chain seq x y z
N GLU A 1 9.62 -14.90 -7.86
CA GLU A 1 9.33 -13.96 -6.76
C GLU A 1 8.22 -13.03 -7.20
N CYS A 2 7.25 -12.76 -6.34
CA CYS A 2 6.03 -12.01 -6.65
C CYS A 2 5.67 -11.08 -5.48
N GLY A 3 4.81 -10.10 -5.73
CA GLY A 3 4.30 -9.21 -4.67
C GLY A 3 3.21 -9.82 -3.79
N GLY A 4 2.64 -10.96 -4.17
CA GLY A 4 1.63 -11.67 -3.37
C GLY A 4 1.56 -13.15 -3.69
N ALA A 5 1.29 -13.97 -2.67
CA ALA A 5 1.12 -15.42 -2.78
C ALA A 5 -0.24 -15.82 -2.22
N VAL A 6 -0.99 -16.63 -2.97
CA VAL A 6 -2.28 -17.18 -2.56
C VAL A 6 -2.10 -18.66 -2.31
N ILE A 7 -2.34 -19.11 -1.07
CA ILE A 7 -2.24 -20.52 -0.67
C ILE A 7 -3.61 -21.16 -0.83
N ASN A 8 -3.68 -22.36 -1.43
CA ASN A 8 -4.92 -23.10 -1.68
C ASN A 8 -5.98 -22.33 -2.48
N GLY A 9 -5.54 -21.42 -3.36
CA GLY A 9 -6.40 -20.61 -4.22
C GLY A 9 -5.69 -20.22 -5.51
N ALA A 10 -6.40 -19.54 -6.39
CA ALA A 10 -5.85 -19.07 -7.65
C ALA A 10 -5.24 -17.66 -7.53
N SER A 11 -4.28 -17.35 -8.39
CA SER A 11 -3.51 -16.09 -8.38
C SER A 11 -4.33 -14.84 -8.70
N PHE A 12 -5.57 -14.97 -9.15
CA PHE A 12 -6.48 -13.85 -9.42
C PHE A 12 -7.25 -13.39 -8.18
N PHE A 13 -7.09 -14.07 -7.03
CA PHE A 13 -7.69 -13.62 -5.78
C PHE A 13 -7.08 -12.27 -5.38
N ARG A 14 -7.93 -11.24 -5.36
CA ARG A 14 -7.57 -9.86 -5.00
C ARG A 14 -8.70 -9.25 -4.19
N SER A 15 -8.51 -9.14 -2.87
CA SER A 15 -9.38 -8.28 -2.05
C SER A 15 -9.06 -6.81 -2.32
N PHE A 16 -9.99 -5.91 -2.03
CA PHE A 16 -9.78 -4.46 -2.19
C PHE A 16 -8.84 -3.89 -1.11
N GLU A 17 -8.83 -4.50 0.09
CA GLU A 17 -8.02 -4.02 1.22
C GLU A 17 -6.57 -4.50 1.20
N MET A 18 -6.27 -5.60 0.50
CA MET A 18 -4.94 -6.19 0.52
C MET A 18 -3.96 -5.35 -0.31
N PRO A 19 -2.68 -5.29 0.08
CA PRO A 19 -1.65 -4.67 -0.75
C PRO A 19 -1.49 -5.48 -2.04
N PHE A 20 -1.61 -4.80 -3.18
CA PHE A 20 -1.48 -5.38 -4.50
C PHE A 20 -0.34 -4.70 -5.26
N GLY A 21 0.73 -5.44 -5.54
CA GLY A 21 1.90 -4.90 -6.24
C GLY A 21 2.73 -5.97 -6.92
N GLY A 22 3.69 -5.50 -7.71
CA GLY A 22 4.60 -6.33 -8.48
C GLY A 22 5.98 -6.45 -7.83
N TYR A 23 6.79 -7.39 -8.33
CA TYR A 23 8.22 -7.45 -8.06
C TYR A 23 8.98 -7.54 -9.40
N LYS A 24 10.23 -7.06 -9.44
CA LYS A 24 11.06 -6.98 -10.67
C LYS A 24 10.41 -6.06 -11.73
N PHE A 25 10.20 -6.58 -12.94
CA PHE A 25 9.65 -5.82 -14.07
C PHE A 25 8.12 -5.69 -14.03
N SER A 26 7.45 -6.21 -12.99
CA SER A 26 5.99 -6.10 -12.85
C SER A 26 5.52 -4.74 -12.34
N GLY A 27 6.42 -3.86 -11.89
CA GLY A 27 6.10 -2.53 -11.39
C GLY A 27 6.76 -2.20 -10.06
N ILE A 28 6.53 -0.97 -9.57
CA ILE A 28 7.03 -0.45 -8.30
C ILE A 28 5.84 0.08 -7.51
N GLY A 29 5.87 -0.10 -6.19
CA GLY A 29 4.80 0.31 -5.29
C GLY A 29 3.70 -0.74 -5.15
N THR A 30 2.72 -0.41 -4.31
CA THR A 30 1.58 -1.28 -4.01
C THR A 30 0.30 -0.47 -3.99
N GLU A 31 -0.74 -0.99 -4.61
CA GLU A 31 -2.12 -0.52 -4.49
C GLU A 31 -2.83 -1.20 -3.32
N GLY A 32 -4.05 -0.78 -3.00
CA GLY A 32 -4.85 -1.26 -1.87
C GLY A 32 -5.28 -0.09 -0.99
N VAL A 33 -6.33 -0.24 -0.18
CA VAL A 33 -6.94 0.91 0.54
C VAL A 33 -5.91 1.69 1.37
N MET A 34 -5.15 1.00 2.24
CA MET A 34 -4.18 1.67 3.11
C MET A 34 -2.87 2.02 2.38
N SER A 35 -2.39 1.13 1.51
CA SER A 35 -1.16 1.34 0.75
C SER A 35 -1.29 2.52 -0.23
N THR A 36 -2.41 2.63 -0.93
CA THR A 36 -2.69 3.79 -1.80
C THR A 36 -2.90 5.05 -0.97
N PHE A 37 -3.55 4.97 0.19
CA PHE A 37 -3.69 6.14 1.07
C PHE A 37 -2.31 6.65 1.53
N ASP A 38 -1.42 5.76 1.95
CA ASP A 38 -0.06 6.13 2.37
C ASP A 38 0.79 6.69 1.23
N GLU A 39 0.66 6.16 0.01
CA GLU A 39 1.39 6.66 -1.18
C GLU A 39 0.86 8.03 -1.64
N MET A 40 -0.45 8.27 -1.49
CA MET A 40 -1.11 9.51 -1.92
C MET A 40 -1.14 10.60 -0.85
N THR A 41 -0.68 10.31 0.37
CA THR A 41 -0.67 11.28 1.47
C THR A 41 0.73 11.47 2.03
N HIS A 42 0.96 12.64 2.65
CA HIS A 42 2.21 12.95 3.32
C HIS A 42 1.94 13.39 4.75
N THR A 43 2.73 12.85 5.68
CA THR A 43 2.65 13.25 7.08
C THR A 43 3.11 14.69 7.23
N LYS A 44 2.19 15.57 7.66
CA LYS A 44 2.50 16.98 7.95
C LYS A 44 2.59 17.17 9.46
N THR A 45 3.76 17.60 9.92
CA THR A 45 3.95 17.95 11.34
C THR A 45 3.52 19.39 11.57
N ILE A 46 2.63 19.61 12.54
CA ILE A 46 2.21 20.94 12.97
C ILE A 46 2.73 21.17 14.39
N VAL A 47 3.60 22.17 14.55
CA VAL A 47 4.14 22.55 15.86
C VAL A 47 3.49 23.85 16.29
N LEU A 48 2.87 23.81 17.46
CA LEU A 48 2.20 24.95 18.06
C LEU A 48 3.06 25.47 19.22
N LYS A 49 3.52 26.71 19.13
CA LYS A 49 4.34 27.36 20.16
C LYS A 49 3.53 28.48 20.82
N ASN A 50 3.66 28.61 22.14
CA ASN A 50 3.02 29.68 22.93
C ASN A 50 1.49 29.74 22.76
N ILE A 51 0.86 28.56 22.68
CA ILE A 51 -0.60 28.44 22.84
C ILE A 51 -0.88 28.45 24.34
N LEU A 52 -1.52 29.55 24.77
CA LEU A 52 -1.70 30.03 26.15
C LEU A 52 -0.43 30.59 26.80
#